data_AF-A0A927IRD8-F1
#
_entry.id   AF-A0A927IRD8-F1
#
_cell.length_a   1.000
_cell.length_b   1.000
_cell.length_c   1.000
_cell.angle_alpha   90.00
_cell.angle_beta   90.00
_cell.angle_gamma   90.00
#
_symmetry.space_group_name_H-M   'P 1'
#
loop_
_entity.id
_entity.type
_entity.pdbx_description
1 polymer ?
#
loop_
_entity_poly.entity_id
_entity_poly.type
_entity_poly.pdbx_seq_one_letter_code
_entity_poly.pdbx_strand_id
1 'polypeptide(L)'
;MRERVEMSAVVDDGPELVRYAEALRSLVDRSVSRPLRVVVSPGAEVVAATVPTVLGTAGGLPELPVDLVVLPVRAGVTPGERLDDLRAVVVEHDADAGLVFGADPERCAVVDEHGDPVHPSVVTVLVGLRETARARAAERDLTVVHDTAASRAVPDLLTAAGAHVVPAGSADLEDALLEHDAAFAASSDGRYLFRDLPYADTALLAACHVLAALGEQDHPLSVLGEIYRPYARTELASAAHPSSDAATARVADAYVTRQGAGPVDVDERDGLLVSHWADHPQWWFLVEPSGPQEVRLVVEAADDDIMDKVRDDVLALIEQEQA
;
A
#
# COMPACT_ATOMS: atom_id res chain seq x y z
N MET A 1 13.80 -2.77 24.41
CA MET A 1 15.00 -2.71 23.54
C MET A 1 15.33 -4.14 23.14
N ARG A 2 14.62 -4.69 22.15
CA ARG A 2 14.99 -5.98 21.53
C ARG A 2 16.08 -5.67 20.51
N GLU A 3 17.18 -6.43 20.52
CA GLU A 3 18.29 -6.27 19.59
C GLU A 3 17.79 -6.35 18.13
N ARG A 4 18.20 -5.36 17.33
CA ARG A 4 18.08 -5.39 15.87
C ARG A 4 18.90 -6.58 15.37
N VAL A 5 18.24 -7.64 14.92
CA VAL A 5 18.92 -8.69 14.15
C VAL A 5 19.10 -8.12 12.75
N GLU A 6 20.27 -7.54 12.47
CA GLU A 6 20.71 -7.30 11.10
C GLU A 6 20.86 -8.67 10.44
N MET A 7 19.91 -9.04 9.57
CA MET A 7 20.05 -10.20 8.70
C MET A 7 21.13 -9.83 7.65
N SER A 8 22.38 -10.12 7.99
CA SER A 8 23.53 -10.04 7.08
C SER A 8 23.20 -10.76 5.77
N ALA A 9 23.59 -10.14 4.65
CA ALA A 9 23.27 -10.48 3.25
C ALA A 9 23.77 -11.84 2.72
N VAL A 10 23.58 -12.91 3.48
CA VAL A 10 23.82 -14.29 3.05
C VAL A 10 22.62 -15.11 3.49
N VAL A 11 21.60 -15.15 2.63
CA VAL A 11 20.55 -16.16 2.71
C VAL A 11 21.19 -17.45 2.20
N ASP A 12 21.88 -18.16 3.09
CA ASP A 12 22.17 -19.57 2.86
C ASP A 12 20.81 -20.31 2.92
N ASP A 13 20.62 -21.35 2.09
CA ASP A 13 19.42 -22.23 2.09
C ASP A 13 19.35 -23.09 3.38
N GLY A 14 19.70 -22.47 4.51
CA GLY A 14 19.88 -23.08 5.80
C GLY A 14 18.59 -23.16 6.62
N PRO A 15 18.67 -23.79 7.80
CA PRO A 15 17.53 -24.02 8.68
C PRO A 15 16.89 -22.73 9.22
N GLU A 16 17.57 -21.59 9.15
CA GLU A 16 17.02 -20.29 9.59
C GLU A 16 16.00 -19.73 8.60
N LEU A 17 16.29 -19.80 7.28
CA LEU A 17 15.35 -19.41 6.23
C LEU A 17 14.07 -20.26 6.27
N VAL A 18 14.22 -21.57 6.52
CA VAL A 18 13.07 -22.49 6.63
C VAL A 18 12.19 -22.11 7.82
N ARG A 19 12.77 -21.87 9.00
CA ARG A 19 11.99 -21.43 10.19
C ARG A 19 11.32 -20.07 9.96
N TYR A 20 12.01 -19.17 9.28
CA TYR A 20 11.45 -17.88 8.90
C TYR A 20 10.23 -18.05 7.97
N ALA A 21 10.35 -18.88 6.93
CA ALA A 21 9.26 -19.19 6.03
C ALA A 21 8.09 -19.88 6.75
N GLU A 22 8.35 -20.82 7.67
CA GLU A 22 7.31 -21.42 8.52
C GLU A 22 6.59 -20.37 9.37
N ALA A 23 7.33 -19.44 9.97
CA ALA A 23 6.76 -18.36 10.76
C ALA A 23 5.84 -17.48 9.89
N LEU A 24 6.29 -17.01 8.73
CA LEU A 24 5.44 -16.23 7.81
C LEU A 24 4.18 -17.00 7.40
N ARG A 25 4.35 -18.26 7.01
CA ARG A 25 3.25 -19.15 6.60
C ARG A 25 2.24 -19.42 7.72
N SER A 26 2.64 -19.31 8.98
CA SER A 26 1.76 -19.49 10.14
C SER A 26 0.91 -18.25 10.47
N LEU A 27 1.34 -17.08 10.00
CA LEU A 27 0.64 -15.81 10.23
C LEU A 27 -0.55 -15.62 9.28
N VAL A 28 -0.57 -16.37 8.17
CA VAL A 28 -1.62 -16.32 7.16
C VAL A 28 -2.38 -17.64 7.17
N ASP A 29 -3.69 -17.58 7.42
CA ASP A 29 -4.56 -18.73 7.18
C ASP A 29 -4.62 -19.00 5.66
N ARG A 30 -4.42 -20.27 5.30
CA ARG A 30 -4.32 -20.76 3.92
C ARG A 30 -5.14 -22.04 3.73
N SER A 31 -6.04 -22.33 4.67
CA SER A 31 -6.82 -23.57 4.71
C SER A 31 -7.79 -23.72 3.54
N VAL A 32 -8.19 -22.60 2.93
CA VAL A 32 -9.07 -22.55 1.75
C VAL A 32 -8.39 -21.68 0.71
N SER A 33 -7.85 -22.29 -0.34
CA SER A 33 -7.24 -21.52 -1.44
C SER A 33 -7.35 -22.27 -2.76
N ARG A 34 -7.88 -21.62 -3.80
CA ARG A 34 -7.80 -22.12 -5.18
C ARG A 34 -6.35 -22.05 -5.69
N PRO A 35 -5.95 -22.90 -6.66
CA PRO A 35 -4.68 -22.75 -7.34
C PRO A 35 -4.55 -21.36 -7.98
N LEU A 36 -3.43 -20.69 -7.72
CA LEU A 36 -3.07 -19.41 -8.31
C LEU A 36 -1.79 -19.52 -9.10
N ARG A 37 -1.68 -18.81 -10.21
CA ARG A 37 -0.40 -18.55 -10.87
C ARG A 37 0.06 -17.14 -10.56
N VAL A 38 1.30 -17.00 -10.09
CA VAL A 38 1.85 -15.73 -9.62
C VAL A 38 3.19 -15.45 -10.26
N VAL A 39 3.32 -14.25 -10.86
CA VAL A 39 4.60 -13.75 -11.37
C VAL A 39 5.27 -12.89 -10.30
N VAL A 40 6.57 -13.10 -10.06
CA VAL A 40 7.31 -12.36 -9.03
C VAL A 40 8.55 -11.70 -9.63
N SER A 41 8.65 -10.39 -9.46
CA SER A 41 9.87 -9.60 -9.66
C SER A 41 10.50 -9.28 -8.30
N PRO A 42 11.57 -9.99 -7.88
CA PRO A 42 12.08 -9.94 -6.51
C PRO A 42 12.80 -8.62 -6.13
N GLY A 43 13.28 -7.81 -7.09
CA GLY A 43 13.88 -6.49 -6.81
C GLY A 43 15.25 -6.49 -6.11
N ALA A 44 15.55 -7.51 -5.29
CA ALA A 44 16.80 -7.74 -4.58
C ALA A 44 17.10 -9.24 -4.46
N GLU A 45 18.38 -9.59 -4.33
CA GLU A 45 18.83 -10.99 -4.21
C GLU A 45 18.27 -11.69 -2.95
N VAL A 46 18.14 -10.95 -1.85
CA VAL A 46 17.58 -11.48 -0.59
C VAL A 46 16.13 -11.96 -0.79
N VAL A 47 15.31 -11.18 -1.51
CA VAL A 47 13.93 -11.53 -1.82
C VAL A 47 13.87 -12.68 -2.82
N ALA A 48 14.76 -12.71 -3.81
CA ALA A 48 14.85 -13.80 -4.78
C ALA A 48 15.15 -15.15 -4.11
N ALA A 49 15.94 -15.14 -3.03
CA ALA A 49 16.24 -16.33 -2.24
C ALA A 49 15.09 -16.74 -1.29
N THR A 50 14.34 -15.77 -0.74
CA THR A 50 13.26 -16.06 0.21
C THR A 50 11.97 -16.52 -0.47
N VAL A 51 11.60 -15.96 -1.61
CA VAL A 51 10.34 -16.24 -2.33
C VAL A 51 10.11 -17.73 -2.61
N PRO A 52 11.07 -18.50 -3.19
CA PRO A 52 10.87 -19.92 -3.46
C PRO A 52 10.64 -20.77 -2.20
N THR A 53 11.18 -20.35 -1.07
CA THR A 53 10.99 -21.03 0.23
C THR A 53 9.63 -20.64 0.83
N VAL A 54 9.30 -19.35 0.85
CA VAL A 54 8.06 -18.87 1.48
C VAL A 54 6.81 -19.24 0.67
N LEU A 55 6.85 -19.12 -0.65
CA LEU A 55 5.70 -19.35 -1.54
C LEU A 55 5.75 -20.70 -2.27
N GLY A 56 6.91 -21.35 -2.36
CA GLY A 56 7.08 -22.63 -3.09
C GLY A 56 7.27 -23.84 -2.17
N THR A 57 8.14 -24.77 -2.56
CA THR A 57 8.49 -25.96 -1.76
C THR A 57 9.98 -26.00 -1.37
N ALA A 58 10.74 -24.93 -1.65
CA ALA A 58 12.12 -24.87 -1.24
C ALA A 58 12.22 -24.93 0.30
N GLY A 59 13.27 -25.54 0.83
CA GLY A 59 13.39 -25.81 2.26
C GLY A 59 12.55 -27.00 2.78
N GLY A 60 11.85 -27.73 1.91
CA GLY A 60 11.08 -28.93 2.29
C GLY A 60 9.72 -28.62 2.92
N LEU A 61 9.22 -27.40 2.73
CA LEU A 61 7.91 -27.00 3.23
C LEU A 61 6.77 -27.58 2.39
N PRO A 62 5.57 -27.75 2.97
CA PRO A 62 4.41 -28.25 2.24
C PRO A 62 4.12 -27.40 0.99
N GLU A 63 3.74 -28.08 -0.09
CA GLU A 63 3.32 -27.44 -1.33
C GLU A 63 2.13 -26.51 -1.09
N LEU A 64 2.21 -25.31 -1.66
CA LEU A 64 1.11 -24.35 -1.68
C LEU A 64 0.44 -24.42 -3.05
N PRO A 65 -0.87 -24.11 -3.14
CA PRO A 65 -1.58 -24.03 -4.41
C PRO A 65 -1.18 -22.75 -5.16
N VAL A 66 0.12 -22.53 -5.36
CA VAL A 66 0.71 -21.36 -6.02
C VAL A 66 1.77 -21.83 -7.02
N ASP A 67 1.51 -21.62 -8.30
CA ASP A 67 2.45 -21.80 -9.41
C ASP A 67 3.26 -20.51 -9.59
N LEU A 68 4.57 -20.57 -9.33
CA LEU A 68 5.44 -19.39 -9.29
C LEU A 68 6.25 -19.22 -10.58
N VAL A 69 6.19 -18.03 -11.16
CA VAL A 69 7.08 -17.56 -12.22
C VAL A 69 7.98 -16.46 -11.64
N VAL A 70 9.20 -16.80 -11.25
CA VAL A 70 10.14 -15.84 -10.64
C VAL A 70 11.07 -15.26 -11.71
N LEU A 71 11.03 -13.93 -11.86
CA LEU A 71 11.89 -13.17 -12.78
C LEU A 71 13.30 -12.98 -12.20
N PRO A 72 14.33 -12.86 -13.05
CA PRO A 72 15.70 -12.63 -12.58
C PRO A 72 15.83 -11.26 -11.92
N VAL A 73 16.69 -11.17 -10.90
CA VAL A 73 17.07 -9.88 -10.29
C VAL A 73 17.87 -9.08 -11.31
N ARG A 74 17.46 -7.82 -11.56
CA ARG A 74 18.13 -6.93 -12.52
C ARG A 74 18.62 -5.65 -11.82
N ALA A 75 19.93 -5.57 -11.61
CA ALA A 75 20.57 -4.37 -11.07
C ALA A 75 20.43 -3.18 -12.04
N GLY A 76 20.22 -1.97 -11.49
CA GLY A 76 20.18 -0.73 -12.27
C GLY A 76 18.87 -0.44 -13.01
N VAL A 77 17.82 -1.26 -12.82
CA VAL A 77 16.48 -1.04 -13.38
C VAL A 77 15.63 -0.26 -12.38
N THR A 78 14.92 0.76 -12.84
CA THR A 78 14.01 1.56 -12.00
C THR A 78 12.78 0.75 -11.57
N PRO A 79 12.11 1.11 -10.46
CA PRO A 79 10.86 0.44 -10.07
C PRO A 79 9.79 0.45 -11.16
N GLY A 80 9.68 1.55 -11.94
CA GLY A 80 8.74 1.66 -13.06
C GLY A 80 9.04 0.69 -14.19
N GLU A 81 10.30 0.59 -14.62
CA GLU A 81 10.70 -0.38 -15.66
C GLU A 81 10.47 -1.83 -15.22
N ARG A 82 10.68 -2.16 -13.93
CA ARG A 82 10.37 -3.51 -13.40
C ARG A 82 8.87 -3.79 -13.41
N LEU A 83 8.06 -2.77 -13.14
CA LEU A 83 6.61 -2.89 -13.20
C LEU A 83 6.19 -3.19 -14.64
N ASP A 84 6.68 -2.44 -15.63
CA ASP A 84 6.35 -2.66 -17.04
C ASP A 84 6.72 -4.06 -17.54
N ASP A 85 7.92 -4.54 -17.20
CA ASP A 85 8.36 -5.91 -17.52
C ASP A 85 7.40 -6.94 -16.89
N LEU A 86 7.07 -6.78 -15.61
CA LEU A 86 6.22 -7.72 -14.89
C LEU A 86 4.79 -7.74 -15.43
N ARG A 87 4.23 -6.59 -15.81
CA ARG A 87 2.88 -6.50 -16.41
C ARG A 87 2.78 -7.35 -17.68
N ALA A 88 3.77 -7.25 -18.57
CA ALA A 88 3.79 -8.05 -19.79
C ALA A 88 3.85 -9.55 -19.50
N VAL A 89 4.67 -9.95 -18.51
CA VAL A 89 4.83 -11.36 -18.13
C VAL A 89 3.56 -11.91 -17.47
N VAL A 90 2.87 -11.12 -16.65
CA VAL A 90 1.58 -11.53 -16.03
C VAL A 90 0.57 -11.90 -17.11
N VAL A 91 0.41 -11.05 -18.12
CA VAL A 91 -0.50 -11.30 -19.24
C VAL A 91 -0.01 -12.47 -20.12
N GLU A 92 1.29 -12.57 -20.40
CA GLU A 92 1.85 -13.66 -21.20
C GLU A 92 1.64 -15.04 -20.56
N HIS A 93 1.70 -15.11 -19.23
CA HIS A 93 1.61 -16.37 -18.48
C HIS A 93 0.18 -16.72 -18.03
N ASP A 94 -0.82 -15.91 -18.37
CA ASP A 94 -2.19 -16.01 -17.83
C ASP A 94 -2.15 -16.10 -16.28
N ALA A 95 -1.36 -15.24 -15.65
CA ALA A 95 -1.18 -15.25 -14.20
C ALA A 95 -2.32 -14.53 -13.47
N ASP A 96 -2.73 -15.04 -12.31
CA ASP A 96 -3.78 -14.44 -11.47
C ASP A 96 -3.31 -13.16 -10.76
N ALA A 97 -2.00 -13.02 -10.53
CA ALA A 97 -1.41 -11.86 -9.88
C ALA A 97 0.08 -11.70 -10.22
N GLY A 98 0.57 -10.47 -10.11
CA GLY A 98 1.97 -10.11 -10.17
C GLY A 98 2.45 -9.41 -8.90
N LEU A 99 3.68 -9.69 -8.47
CA LEU A 99 4.30 -9.10 -7.27
C LEU A 99 5.65 -8.47 -7.64
N VAL A 100 5.79 -7.17 -7.45
CA VAL A 100 7.06 -6.44 -7.61
C VAL A 100 7.57 -6.04 -6.24
N PHE A 101 8.71 -6.58 -5.83
CA PHE A 101 9.36 -6.19 -4.59
C PHE A 101 10.37 -5.06 -4.81
N GLY A 102 10.47 -4.19 -3.80
CA GLY A 102 11.43 -3.10 -3.76
C GLY A 102 12.88 -3.57 -3.65
N ALA A 103 13.81 -2.62 -3.69
CA ALA A 103 15.18 -2.89 -3.24
C ALA A 103 15.26 -2.94 -1.70
N ASP A 104 14.34 -2.23 -1.02
CA ASP A 104 14.05 -2.44 0.38
C ASP A 104 13.05 -3.62 0.54
N PRO A 105 13.14 -4.37 1.64
CA PRO A 105 12.31 -5.55 1.85
C PRO A 105 10.90 -5.24 2.40
N GLU A 106 10.57 -3.96 2.55
CA GLU A 106 9.31 -3.47 3.12
C GLU A 106 8.29 -3.02 2.06
N ARG A 107 8.71 -2.88 0.79
CA ARG A 107 7.83 -2.47 -0.31
C ARG A 107 7.45 -3.61 -1.24
N CYS A 108 6.16 -3.67 -1.57
CA CYS A 108 5.63 -4.51 -2.63
C CYS A 108 4.57 -3.75 -3.43
N ALA A 109 4.69 -3.78 -4.76
CA ALA A 109 3.60 -3.42 -5.66
C ALA A 109 2.93 -4.69 -6.17
N VAL A 110 1.60 -4.63 -6.29
CA VAL A 110 0.77 -5.74 -6.73
C VAL A 110 0.14 -5.37 -8.08
N VAL A 111 0.08 -6.35 -8.97
CA VAL A 111 -0.52 -6.24 -10.30
C VAL A 111 -1.60 -7.31 -10.43
N ASP A 112 -2.73 -6.97 -11.02
CA ASP A 112 -3.82 -7.90 -11.29
C ASP A 112 -3.57 -8.74 -12.55
N GLU A 113 -4.50 -9.64 -12.88
CA GLU A 113 -4.41 -10.54 -14.03
C GLU A 113 -4.44 -9.83 -15.39
N HIS A 114 -4.80 -8.54 -15.43
CA HIS A 114 -4.79 -7.73 -16.65
C HIS A 114 -3.46 -6.99 -16.84
N GLY A 115 -2.56 -7.07 -15.86
CA GLY A 115 -1.35 -6.26 -15.86
C GLY A 115 -1.60 -4.86 -15.30
N ASP A 116 -2.74 -4.59 -14.66
CA ASP A 116 -3.04 -3.28 -14.08
C ASP A 116 -2.58 -3.22 -12.61
N PRO A 117 -2.08 -2.06 -12.16
CA PRO A 117 -1.56 -1.92 -10.80
C PRO A 117 -2.71 -1.89 -9.80
N VAL A 118 -2.61 -2.71 -8.76
CA VAL A 118 -3.53 -2.66 -7.62
C VAL A 118 -3.06 -1.55 -6.68
N HIS A 119 -3.95 -0.58 -6.41
CA HIS A 119 -3.62 0.56 -5.56
C HIS A 119 -3.20 0.11 -4.14
N PRO A 120 -2.15 0.68 -3.54
CA PRO A 120 -1.65 0.26 -2.22
C PRO A 120 -2.72 0.26 -1.11
N SER A 121 -3.64 1.22 -1.11
CA SER A 121 -4.76 1.21 -0.16
C SER A 121 -5.66 -0.02 -0.27
N VAL A 122 -5.83 -0.61 -1.46
CA VAL A 122 -6.55 -1.89 -1.62
C VAL A 122 -5.78 -3.01 -0.94
N VAL A 123 -4.46 -3.07 -1.13
CA VAL A 123 -3.59 -4.03 -0.44
C VAL A 123 -3.69 -3.85 1.08
N THR A 124 -3.65 -2.61 1.57
CA THR A 124 -3.85 -2.28 2.98
C THR A 124 -5.19 -2.78 3.50
N VAL A 125 -6.28 -2.60 2.76
CA VAL A 125 -7.61 -3.10 3.13
C VAL A 125 -7.63 -4.63 3.16
N LEU A 126 -7.11 -5.30 2.12
CA LEU A 126 -7.06 -6.77 2.05
C LEU A 126 -6.29 -7.36 3.24
N VAL A 127 -5.09 -6.84 3.52
CA VAL A 127 -4.27 -7.25 4.65
C VAL A 127 -5.00 -6.95 5.97
N GLY A 128 -5.48 -5.71 6.15
CA GLY A 128 -6.14 -5.25 7.36
C GLY A 128 -7.40 -6.04 7.70
N LEU A 129 -8.24 -6.38 6.72
CA LEU A 129 -9.44 -7.20 6.93
C LEU A 129 -9.08 -8.61 7.41
N ARG A 130 -8.06 -9.25 6.81
CA ARG A 130 -7.59 -10.57 7.26
C ARG A 130 -7.02 -10.52 8.68
N GLU A 131 -6.20 -9.53 8.96
CA GLU A 131 -5.61 -9.33 10.29
C GLU A 131 -6.69 -9.06 11.35
N THR A 132 -7.74 -8.32 10.97
CA THR A 132 -8.88 -8.01 11.84
C THR A 132 -9.69 -9.27 12.12
N ALA A 133 -9.97 -10.08 11.09
CA ALA A 133 -10.64 -11.36 11.26
C ALA A 133 -9.83 -12.29 12.19
N ARG A 134 -8.51 -12.38 12.00
CA ARG A 134 -7.61 -13.18 12.85
C ARG A 134 -7.58 -12.69 14.29
N ALA A 135 -7.51 -11.37 14.52
CA ALA A 135 -7.52 -10.79 15.85
C ALA A 135 -8.87 -11.06 16.56
N ARG A 136 -9.98 -10.86 15.86
CA ARG A 136 -11.33 -11.12 16.39
C ARG A 136 -11.57 -12.60 16.72
N ALA A 137 -11.11 -13.52 15.88
CA ALA A 137 -11.18 -14.96 16.17
C ALA A 137 -10.38 -15.34 17.44
N ALA A 138 -9.36 -14.53 17.79
CA ALA A 138 -8.60 -14.66 19.01
C ALA A 138 -9.08 -13.76 20.16
N GLU A 139 -10.27 -13.13 20.03
CA GLU A 139 -10.85 -12.19 21.00
C GLU A 139 -9.89 -11.03 21.37
N ARG A 140 -9.16 -10.52 20.38
CA ARG A 140 -8.24 -9.38 20.51
C ARG A 140 -8.67 -8.23 19.62
N ASP A 141 -8.39 -7.02 20.10
CA ASP A 141 -8.48 -5.81 19.29
C ASP A 141 -7.27 -5.71 18.34
N LEU A 142 -7.47 -5.07 17.19
CA LEU A 142 -6.43 -4.81 16.20
C LEU A 142 -6.32 -3.30 15.99
N THR A 143 -5.11 -2.75 16.14
CA THR A 143 -4.81 -1.40 15.66
C THR A 143 -4.08 -1.49 14.33
N VAL A 144 -4.53 -0.70 13.35
CA VAL A 144 -3.91 -0.52 12.03
C VAL A 144 -3.52 0.93 11.85
N VAL A 145 -2.29 1.18 11.40
CA VAL A 145 -1.81 2.52 11.07
C VAL A 145 -1.78 2.71 9.55
N HIS A 146 -2.19 3.87 9.06
CA HIS A 146 -2.01 4.25 7.65
C HIS A 146 -1.43 5.65 7.50
N ASP A 147 -0.79 5.93 6.36
CA ASP A 147 -0.33 7.28 6.05
C ASP A 147 -1.48 8.23 5.69
N THR A 148 -1.21 9.54 5.72
CA THR A 148 -2.20 10.58 5.42
C THR A 148 -2.74 10.51 3.99
N ALA A 149 -1.94 10.02 3.04
CA ALA A 149 -2.32 9.88 1.66
C ALA A 149 -3.24 8.67 1.39
N ALA A 150 -3.46 7.77 2.35
CA ALA A 150 -4.28 6.59 2.13
C ALA A 150 -5.72 6.94 1.73
N SER A 151 -6.31 6.12 0.86
CA SER A 151 -7.73 6.25 0.52
C SER A 151 -8.60 6.15 1.77
N ARG A 152 -9.71 6.90 1.81
CA ARG A 152 -10.74 6.82 2.86
C ARG A 152 -11.36 5.43 2.95
N ALA A 153 -11.23 4.62 1.91
CA ALA A 153 -11.58 3.21 1.95
C ALA A 153 -10.87 2.46 3.10
N VAL A 154 -9.62 2.83 3.43
CA VAL A 154 -8.85 2.20 4.52
C VAL A 154 -9.53 2.40 5.87
N PRO A 155 -9.70 3.63 6.39
CA PRO A 155 -10.36 3.82 7.68
C PRO A 155 -11.81 3.37 7.67
N ASP A 156 -12.57 3.58 6.59
CA ASP A 156 -13.99 3.24 6.55
C ASP A 156 -14.22 1.73 6.64
N LEU A 157 -13.52 0.95 5.81
CA LEU A 157 -13.71 -0.51 5.74
C LEU A 157 -13.11 -1.23 6.93
N LEU A 158 -11.91 -0.82 7.39
CA LEU A 158 -11.26 -1.47 8.53
C LEU A 158 -11.96 -1.15 9.85
N THR A 159 -12.42 0.09 10.05
CA THR A 159 -13.23 0.44 11.22
C THR A 159 -14.55 -0.33 11.23
N ALA A 160 -15.21 -0.44 10.07
CA ALA A 160 -16.44 -1.24 9.94
C ALA A 160 -16.22 -2.73 10.24
N ALA A 161 -15.02 -3.26 9.95
CA ALA A 161 -14.64 -4.64 10.31
C ALA A 161 -14.32 -4.83 11.80
N GLY A 162 -14.14 -3.74 12.55
CA GLY A 162 -13.85 -3.70 13.98
C GLY A 162 -12.39 -3.43 14.33
N ALA A 163 -11.57 -2.95 13.39
CA ALA A 163 -10.22 -2.47 13.69
C ALA A 163 -10.25 -1.06 14.28
N HIS A 164 -9.28 -0.73 15.12
CA HIS A 164 -8.94 0.63 15.48
C HIS A 164 -7.96 1.20 14.44
N VAL A 165 -8.35 2.24 13.72
CA VAL A 165 -7.53 2.78 12.62
C VAL A 165 -6.93 4.12 13.01
N VAL A 166 -5.62 4.29 12.82
CA VAL A 166 -4.88 5.49 13.22
C VAL A 166 -4.11 6.07 12.02
N PRO A 167 -4.31 7.36 11.68
CA PRO A 167 -3.49 8.02 10.67
C PRO A 167 -2.14 8.45 11.25
N ALA A 168 -1.06 8.27 10.51
CA ALA A 168 0.29 8.73 10.83
C ALA A 168 0.92 9.50 9.67
N GLY A 169 1.97 10.28 9.96
CA GLY A 169 2.81 10.84 8.91
C GLY A 169 3.52 9.70 8.15
N SER A 170 3.71 9.85 6.84
CA SER A 170 4.40 8.86 6.01
C SER A 170 5.80 8.51 6.54
N ALA A 171 6.54 9.50 7.02
CA ALA A 171 7.88 9.33 7.63
C ALA A 171 7.85 8.67 9.02
N ASP A 172 6.75 8.85 9.77
CA ASP A 172 6.61 8.43 11.17
C ASP A 172 5.90 7.07 11.32
N LEU A 173 5.68 6.36 10.22
CA LEU A 173 4.88 5.13 10.19
C LEU A 173 5.39 4.05 11.17
N GLU A 174 6.72 3.91 11.29
CA GLU A 174 7.35 2.98 12.24
C GLU A 174 7.12 3.40 13.70
N ASP A 175 7.30 4.68 13.99
CA ASP A 175 7.12 5.22 15.34
C ASP A 175 5.66 5.11 15.76
N ALA A 176 4.71 5.41 14.86
CA ALA A 176 3.29 5.25 15.09
C ALA A 176 2.88 3.77 15.28
N LEU A 177 3.48 2.84 14.53
CA LEU A 177 3.26 1.40 14.73
C LEU A 177 3.62 0.99 16.16
N LEU A 178 4.74 1.48 16.68
CA LEU A 178 5.21 1.20 18.04
C LEU A 178 4.41 1.93 19.11
N GLU A 179 4.13 3.22 18.91
CA GLU A 179 3.39 4.07 19.86
C GLU A 179 1.98 3.56 20.11
N HIS A 180 1.29 3.16 19.05
CA HIS A 180 -0.10 2.69 19.12
C HIS A 180 -0.23 1.19 19.36
N ASP A 181 0.88 0.49 19.61
CA ASP A 181 0.95 -0.96 19.71
C ASP A 181 0.17 -1.64 18.55
N ALA A 182 0.37 -1.11 17.34
CA ALA A 182 -0.35 -1.53 16.16
C ALA A 182 0.24 -2.82 15.59
N ALA A 183 -0.63 -3.69 15.08
CA ALA A 183 -0.19 -4.96 14.51
C ALA A 183 0.34 -4.78 13.08
N PHE A 184 -0.24 -3.81 12.35
CA PHE A 184 0.01 -3.56 10.94
C PHE A 184 0.04 -2.06 10.68
N ALA A 185 0.99 -1.63 9.84
CA ALA A 185 1.03 -0.28 9.31
C ALA A 185 1.30 -0.32 7.80
N ALA A 186 0.70 0.60 7.05
CA ALA A 186 0.89 0.69 5.61
C ALA A 186 0.97 2.14 5.13
N SER A 187 1.64 2.33 4.01
CA SER A 187 1.75 3.64 3.35
C SER A 187 1.31 3.53 1.89
N SER A 188 0.84 4.66 1.34
CA SER A 188 0.30 4.79 0.00
C SER A 188 1.35 4.59 -1.10
N ASP A 189 2.62 4.48 -0.72
CA ASP A 189 3.77 4.17 -1.58
C ASP A 189 4.13 2.66 -1.58
N GLY A 190 3.26 1.81 -1.02
CA GLY A 190 3.40 0.36 -1.04
C GLY A 190 4.32 -0.20 0.04
N ARG A 191 4.69 0.58 1.06
CA ARG A 191 5.39 0.09 2.24
C ARG A 191 4.41 -0.57 3.22
N TYR A 192 4.75 -1.77 3.69
CA TYR A 192 3.94 -2.55 4.63
C TYR A 192 4.79 -3.02 5.80
N LEU A 193 4.33 -2.77 7.03
CA LEU A 193 5.06 -3.06 8.26
C LEU A 193 4.21 -3.90 9.20
N PHE A 194 4.81 -4.91 9.82
CA PHE A 194 4.16 -5.75 10.83
C PHE A 194 5.01 -5.74 12.10
N ARG A 195 4.40 -5.41 13.25
CA ARG A 195 5.13 -5.21 14.52
C ARG A 195 5.90 -6.46 14.96
N ASP A 196 5.31 -7.63 14.76
CA ASP A 196 5.83 -8.89 15.31
C ASP A 196 6.87 -9.56 14.39
N LEU A 197 7.22 -8.93 13.26
CA LEU A 197 8.27 -9.39 12.35
C LEU A 197 9.47 -8.42 12.35
N PRO A 198 10.70 -8.93 12.23
CA PRO A 198 11.81 -8.07 11.85
C PRO A 198 11.51 -7.46 10.47
N TYR A 199 11.89 -6.20 10.25
CA TYR A 199 11.64 -5.45 9.02
C TYR A 199 12.14 -6.13 7.72
N ALA A 200 12.98 -7.16 7.84
CA ALA A 200 13.35 -8.03 6.73
C ALA A 200 12.13 -8.89 6.30
N ASP A 201 11.51 -8.44 5.21
CA ASP A 201 10.47 -9.06 4.37
C ASP A 201 9.02 -8.95 4.86
N THR A 202 8.68 -7.85 5.52
CA THR A 202 7.28 -7.48 5.82
C THR A 202 6.43 -7.34 4.55
N ALA A 203 7.04 -6.95 3.43
CA ALA A 203 6.38 -6.91 2.13
C ALA A 203 5.93 -8.30 1.64
N LEU A 204 6.73 -9.34 1.90
CA LEU A 204 6.41 -10.71 1.51
C LEU A 204 5.26 -11.27 2.34
N LEU A 205 5.14 -10.88 3.62
CA LEU A 205 3.96 -11.19 4.41
C LEU A 205 2.71 -10.50 3.83
N ALA A 206 2.78 -9.21 3.49
CA ALA A 206 1.67 -8.51 2.84
C ALA A 206 1.24 -9.21 1.54
N ALA A 207 2.20 -9.64 0.71
CA ALA A 207 1.93 -10.43 -0.48
C ALA A 207 1.24 -11.77 -0.15
N CYS A 208 1.66 -12.48 0.89
CA CYS A 208 0.99 -13.70 1.33
C CYS A 208 -0.47 -13.46 1.72
N HIS A 209 -0.78 -12.35 2.40
CA HIS A 209 -2.15 -11.96 2.72
C HIS A 209 -2.99 -11.66 1.47
N VAL A 210 -2.42 -10.97 0.48
CA VAL A 210 -3.09 -10.70 -0.80
C VAL A 210 -3.40 -12.00 -1.54
N LEU A 211 -2.42 -12.90 -1.66
CA LEU A 211 -2.61 -14.20 -2.32
C LEU A 211 -3.63 -15.07 -1.59
N ALA A 212 -3.63 -15.06 -0.25
CA ALA A 212 -4.64 -15.77 0.52
C ALA A 212 -6.05 -15.17 0.32
N ALA A 213 -6.17 -13.84 0.32
CA ALA A 213 -7.45 -13.17 0.02
C ALA A 213 -7.96 -13.49 -1.39
N LEU A 214 -7.06 -13.51 -2.38
CA LEU A 214 -7.38 -13.87 -3.76
C LEU A 214 -7.78 -15.35 -3.88
N GLY A 215 -7.07 -16.24 -3.17
CA GLY A 215 -7.27 -17.68 -3.20
C GLY A 215 -8.58 -18.15 -2.55
N GLU A 216 -9.10 -17.39 -1.58
CA GLU A 216 -10.32 -17.72 -0.82
C GLU A 216 -11.63 -17.45 -1.58
N GLN A 217 -11.55 -16.88 -2.78
CA GLN A 217 -12.72 -16.40 -3.53
C GLN A 217 -12.56 -16.61 -5.04
N ASP A 218 -13.69 -16.62 -5.76
CA ASP A 218 -13.75 -17.00 -7.18
C ASP A 218 -13.51 -15.84 -8.17
N HIS A 219 -13.63 -14.59 -7.72
CA HIS A 219 -13.35 -13.43 -8.54
C HIS A 219 -11.85 -13.27 -8.81
N PRO A 220 -11.48 -12.59 -9.89
CA PRO A 220 -10.07 -12.27 -10.13
C PRO A 220 -9.61 -11.05 -9.32
N LEU A 221 -8.32 -10.72 -9.38
CA LEU A 221 -7.74 -9.68 -8.53
C LEU A 221 -8.20 -8.28 -8.95
N SER A 222 -8.46 -8.05 -10.25
CA SER A 222 -9.05 -6.81 -10.77
C SER A 222 -10.35 -6.45 -10.06
N VAL A 223 -11.25 -7.43 -9.88
CA VAL A 223 -12.54 -7.25 -9.20
C VAL A 223 -12.36 -6.90 -7.72
N LEU A 224 -11.40 -7.52 -7.03
CA LEU A 224 -11.06 -7.10 -5.66
C LEU A 224 -10.50 -5.67 -5.63
N GLY A 225 -9.69 -5.32 -6.63
CA GLY A 225 -9.18 -3.98 -6.90
C GLY A 225 -10.29 -2.93 -6.98
N GLU A 226 -11.38 -3.24 -7.66
CA GLU A 226 -12.55 -2.37 -7.80
C GLU A 226 -13.41 -2.33 -6.53
N ILE A 227 -13.73 -3.47 -5.93
CA ILE A 227 -14.61 -3.56 -4.75
C ILE A 227 -14.05 -2.75 -3.57
N TYR A 228 -12.73 -2.76 -3.40
CA TYR A 228 -12.05 -2.04 -2.33
C TYR A 228 -11.59 -0.62 -2.73
N ARG A 229 -12.09 -0.10 -3.85
CA ARG A 229 -11.91 1.30 -4.29
C ARG A 229 -13.28 1.97 -4.52
N PRO A 230 -14.10 2.16 -3.48
CA PRO A 230 -15.45 2.71 -3.61
C PRO A 230 -15.49 4.23 -3.92
N TYR A 231 -14.35 4.91 -3.91
CA TYR A 231 -14.26 6.37 -4.04
C TYR A 231 -13.49 6.77 -5.30
N ALA A 232 -13.96 7.84 -5.94
CA ALA A 232 -13.31 8.46 -7.09
C ALA A 232 -12.00 9.12 -6.64
N ARG A 233 -10.89 8.86 -7.32
CA ARG A 233 -9.56 9.30 -6.90
C ARG A 233 -8.67 9.62 -8.09
N THR A 234 -7.86 10.67 -7.96
CA THR A 234 -6.80 10.98 -8.92
C THR A 234 -5.60 10.05 -8.74
N GLU A 235 -5.01 9.60 -9.83
CA GLU A 235 -3.61 9.18 -9.82
C GLU A 235 -2.72 10.39 -9.45
N LEU A 236 -1.57 10.15 -8.81
CA LEU A 236 -0.69 11.20 -8.28
C LEU A 236 -0.36 12.24 -9.38
N ALA A 237 -0.88 13.47 -9.23
CA ALA A 237 -0.65 14.55 -10.19
C ALA A 237 0.52 15.41 -9.72
N SER A 238 1.59 15.52 -10.51
CA SER A 238 2.66 16.50 -10.29
C SER A 238 2.36 17.78 -11.06
N ALA A 239 2.37 18.91 -10.36
CA ALA A 239 2.26 20.24 -10.96
C ALA A 239 3.55 21.04 -10.68
N ALA A 240 4.12 21.61 -11.74
CA ALA A 240 5.26 22.51 -11.62
C ALA A 240 4.76 23.90 -11.21
N HIS A 241 5.43 24.52 -10.23
CA HIS A 241 5.16 25.89 -9.83
C HIS A 241 6.45 26.61 -9.42
N PRO A 242 6.61 27.94 -9.64
CA PRO A 242 7.84 28.64 -9.28
C PRO A 242 8.22 28.59 -7.79
N SER A 243 7.25 28.35 -6.92
CA SER A 243 7.44 28.16 -5.46
C SER A 243 6.34 27.26 -4.89
N SER A 244 6.71 26.06 -4.45
CA SER A 244 5.76 25.13 -3.80
C SER A 244 5.07 25.76 -2.59
N ASP A 245 5.80 26.49 -1.74
CA ASP A 245 5.24 27.21 -0.59
C ASP A 245 4.13 28.21 -0.98
N ALA A 246 4.37 29.00 -2.04
CA ALA A 246 3.39 29.98 -2.51
C ALA A 246 2.12 29.33 -3.07
N ALA A 247 2.26 28.19 -3.76
CA ALA A 247 1.12 27.42 -4.24
C ALA A 247 0.30 26.87 -3.07
N THR A 248 0.95 26.19 -2.11
CA THR A 248 0.29 25.64 -0.92
C THR A 248 -0.42 26.72 -0.11
N ALA A 249 0.22 27.87 0.11
CA ALA A 249 -0.38 28.99 0.83
C ALA A 249 -1.63 29.54 0.11
N ARG A 250 -1.65 29.55 -1.23
CA ARG A 250 -2.82 29.99 -2.01
C ARG A 250 -3.98 29.00 -1.90
N VAL A 251 -3.68 27.70 -1.91
CA VAL A 251 -4.68 26.65 -1.69
C VAL A 251 -5.26 26.74 -0.28
N ALA A 252 -4.42 26.93 0.73
CA ALA A 252 -4.85 27.13 2.12
C ALA A 252 -5.75 28.36 2.27
N ASP A 253 -5.40 29.50 1.65
CA ASP A 253 -6.27 30.68 1.66
C ASP A 253 -7.66 30.38 1.05
N ALA A 254 -7.71 29.64 -0.05
CA ALA A 254 -8.95 29.32 -0.75
C ALA A 254 -9.87 28.39 0.04
N TYR A 255 -9.32 27.30 0.57
CA TYR A 255 -10.11 26.22 1.15
C TYR A 255 -10.22 26.30 2.67
N VAL A 256 -9.23 26.86 3.35
CA VAL A 256 -9.18 26.92 4.83
C VAL A 256 -9.59 28.30 5.34
N THR A 257 -9.05 29.38 4.77
CA THR A 257 -9.29 30.74 5.27
C THR A 257 -10.61 31.33 4.78
N ARG A 258 -10.87 31.27 3.47
CA ARG A 258 -12.09 31.84 2.88
C ARG A 258 -13.34 30.96 3.09
N GLN A 259 -13.17 29.69 3.48
CA GLN A 259 -14.21 28.69 3.78
C GLN A 259 -15.38 28.69 2.79
N GLY A 260 -15.10 28.77 1.49
CA GLY A 260 -16.16 28.77 0.46
C GLY A 260 -16.97 27.47 0.42
N ALA A 261 -16.43 26.37 0.98
CA ALA A 261 -17.01 25.03 0.94
C ALA A 261 -17.71 24.58 2.23
N GLY A 262 -17.54 25.28 3.35
CA GLY A 262 -18.01 24.83 4.67
C GLY A 262 -16.87 24.48 5.64
N PRO A 263 -17.17 23.89 6.81
CA PRO A 263 -16.14 23.46 7.76
C PRO A 263 -15.30 22.33 7.17
N VAL A 264 -13.98 22.45 7.28
CA VAL A 264 -13.01 21.46 6.81
C VAL A 264 -12.08 21.05 7.95
N ASP A 265 -11.64 19.79 7.93
CA ASP A 265 -10.55 19.31 8.76
C ASP A 265 -9.23 19.51 8.01
N VAL A 266 -8.20 19.95 8.73
CA VAL A 266 -6.88 20.24 8.16
C VAL A 266 -5.82 19.42 8.89
N ASP A 267 -4.93 18.79 8.13
CA ASP A 267 -3.76 18.08 8.64
C ASP A 267 -2.53 18.52 7.85
N GLU A 268 -1.46 18.87 8.55
CA GLU A 268 -0.24 19.46 7.97
C GLU A 268 0.99 18.53 8.09
N ARG A 269 0.81 17.26 8.50
CA ARG A 269 1.91 16.33 8.80
C ARG A 269 2.75 15.94 7.57
N ASP A 270 2.11 15.68 6.43
CA ASP A 270 2.77 15.31 5.16
C ASP A 270 2.54 16.36 4.06
N GLY A 271 2.34 17.62 4.43
CA GLY A 271 1.85 18.67 3.53
C GLY A 271 0.42 19.07 3.86
N LEU A 272 -0.23 19.85 3.00
CA LEU A 272 -1.55 20.41 3.28
C LEU A 272 -2.64 19.41 2.86
N LEU A 273 -3.16 18.64 3.83
CA LEU A 273 -4.36 17.85 3.67
C LEU A 273 -5.57 18.67 4.12
N VAL A 274 -6.57 18.79 3.24
CA VAL A 274 -7.86 19.42 3.56
C VAL A 274 -8.97 18.42 3.28
N SER A 275 -9.81 18.18 4.28
CA SER A 275 -10.88 17.19 4.22
C SER A 275 -12.24 17.84 4.52
N HIS A 276 -13.18 17.65 3.60
CA HIS A 276 -14.60 17.94 3.78
C HIS A 276 -15.38 16.62 3.79
N TRP A 277 -14.91 15.62 4.54
CA TRP A 277 -15.53 14.29 4.55
C TRP A 277 -16.70 14.15 5.53
N ALA A 278 -16.81 15.09 6.48
CA ALA A 278 -17.83 15.08 7.52
C ALA A 278 -19.19 15.66 7.07
N ASP A 279 -19.26 16.28 5.89
CA ASP A 279 -20.47 16.86 5.31
C ASP A 279 -20.49 16.65 3.78
N HIS A 280 -21.59 17.02 3.12
CA HIS A 280 -21.75 16.87 1.68
C HIS A 280 -21.47 18.16 0.90
N PRO A 281 -20.77 18.09 -0.25
CA PRO A 281 -20.21 16.88 -0.86
C PRO A 281 -18.96 16.37 -0.13
N GLN A 282 -18.72 15.06 -0.13
CA GLN A 282 -17.57 14.45 0.54
C GLN A 282 -16.35 14.42 -0.39
N TRP A 283 -15.29 15.11 0.01
CA TRP A 283 -14.02 15.15 -0.70
C TRP A 283 -12.87 15.44 0.25
N TRP A 284 -11.66 15.08 -0.15
CA TRP A 284 -10.43 15.57 0.44
C TRP A 284 -9.35 15.72 -0.62
N PHE A 285 -8.35 16.54 -0.33
CA PHE A 285 -7.13 16.60 -1.13
C PHE A 285 -5.90 16.71 -0.24
N LEU A 286 -4.76 16.28 -0.77
CA LEU A 286 -3.43 16.47 -0.18
C LEU A 286 -2.54 17.18 -1.19
N VAL A 287 -1.94 18.29 -0.74
CA VAL A 287 -0.93 19.06 -1.48
C VAL A 287 0.41 18.87 -0.78
N GLU A 288 1.28 18.05 -1.36
CA GLU A 288 2.61 17.72 -0.83
C GLU A 288 3.71 18.41 -1.65
N PRO A 289 4.63 19.18 -1.05
CA PRO A 289 5.82 19.66 -1.74
C PRO A 289 6.75 18.48 -2.12
N SER A 290 6.92 18.21 -3.41
CA SER A 290 7.89 17.19 -3.89
C SER A 290 9.25 17.79 -4.25
N GLY A 291 9.34 19.11 -4.29
CA GLY A 291 10.58 19.86 -4.45
C GLY A 291 10.36 21.37 -4.31
N PRO A 292 11.40 22.20 -4.54
CA PRO A 292 11.27 23.66 -4.46
C PRO A 292 10.29 24.25 -5.48
N GLN A 293 10.07 23.53 -6.58
CA GLN A 293 9.26 23.98 -7.73
C GLN A 293 8.27 22.92 -8.22
N GLU A 294 8.00 21.90 -7.39
CA GLU A 294 7.11 20.81 -7.74
C GLU A 294 6.26 20.46 -6.54
N VAL A 295 4.97 20.26 -6.82
CA VAL A 295 3.95 19.91 -5.83
C VAL A 295 3.20 18.71 -6.36
N ARG A 296 2.95 17.74 -5.49
CA ARG A 296 2.05 16.61 -5.75
C ARG A 296 0.66 16.94 -5.22
N LEU A 297 -0.33 16.57 -6.02
CA LEU A 297 -1.73 16.64 -5.68
C LEU A 297 -2.33 15.24 -5.71
N VAL A 298 -3.01 14.91 -4.63
CA VAL A 298 -3.94 13.77 -4.56
C VAL A 298 -5.31 14.33 -4.20
N VAL A 299 -6.35 13.92 -4.94
CA VAL A 299 -7.74 14.23 -4.64
C VAL A 299 -8.54 12.94 -4.62
N GLU A 300 -9.45 12.83 -3.65
CA GLU A 300 -10.43 11.76 -3.60
C GLU A 300 -11.78 12.32 -3.17
N ALA A 301 -12.86 11.78 -3.75
CA ALA A 301 -14.21 12.16 -3.40
C ALA A 301 -15.16 10.96 -3.49
N ALA A 302 -16.32 11.08 -2.84
CA ALA A 302 -17.36 10.07 -2.93
C ALA A 302 -18.05 10.01 -4.31
N ASP A 303 -17.82 11.01 -5.18
CA ASP A 303 -18.45 11.17 -6.49
C ASP A 303 -17.42 11.67 -7.52
N ASP A 304 -17.48 11.14 -8.74
CA ASP A 304 -16.53 11.45 -9.81
C ASP A 304 -16.55 12.93 -10.22
N ASP A 305 -17.74 13.54 -10.33
CA ASP A 305 -17.86 14.96 -10.74
C ASP A 305 -17.27 15.88 -9.67
N ILE A 306 -17.41 15.51 -8.38
CA ILE A 306 -16.80 16.25 -7.28
C ILE A 306 -15.29 16.09 -7.27
N MET A 307 -14.78 14.86 -7.50
CA MET A 307 -13.33 14.61 -7.59
C MET A 307 -12.70 15.46 -8.70
N ASP A 308 -13.29 15.42 -9.90
CA ASP A 308 -12.83 16.19 -11.05
C ASP A 308 -12.83 17.69 -10.77
N LYS A 309 -13.93 18.20 -10.18
CA LYS A 309 -14.06 19.61 -9.85
C LYS A 309 -13.01 20.07 -8.83
N VAL A 310 -12.85 19.32 -7.74
CA VAL A 310 -11.87 19.66 -6.69
C VAL A 310 -10.45 19.59 -7.25
N ARG A 311 -10.12 18.58 -8.06
CA ARG A 311 -8.83 18.49 -8.75
C ARG A 311 -8.58 19.72 -9.60
N ASP A 312 -9.50 20.05 -10.50
CA ASP A 312 -9.32 21.15 -11.46
C ASP A 312 -9.22 22.50 -10.74
N ASP A 313 -10.03 22.72 -9.71
CA ASP A 313 -10.00 23.94 -8.89
C ASP A 313 -8.67 24.07 -8.13
N VAL A 314 -8.16 22.99 -7.53
CA VAL A 314 -6.88 23.00 -6.80
C VAL A 314 -5.69 23.15 -7.75
N LEU A 315 -5.68 22.47 -8.89
CA LEU A 315 -4.64 22.63 -9.91
C LEU A 315 -4.59 24.07 -10.44
N ALA A 316 -5.74 24.69 -10.72
CA ALA A 316 -5.80 26.09 -11.16
C ALA A 316 -5.21 27.05 -10.12
N LEU A 317 -5.41 26.78 -8.82
CA LEU A 317 -4.79 27.55 -7.74
C LEU A 317 -3.28 27.30 -7.66
N ILE A 318 -2.84 26.07 -7.85
CA ILE A 318 -1.41 25.73 -7.87
C ILE A 318 -0.72 26.44 -9.03
N GLU A 319 -1.26 26.39 -10.24
CA GLU A 319 -0.61 26.90 -11.46
C GLU A 319 -0.62 28.43 -11.62
N GLN A 320 -1.40 29.14 -10.80
CA GLN A 320 -1.55 30.59 -10.92
C GLN A 320 -0.22 31.32 -10.62
N GLU A 321 0.32 32.08 -11.58
CA GLU A 321 1.48 32.94 -11.32
C GLU A 321 1.07 34.15 -10.45
N GLN A 322 1.93 34.55 -9.50
CA GLN A 322 1.71 35.78 -8.73
C GLN A 322 1.76 36.99 -9.67
N ALA A 323 0.68 37.79 -9.69
CA ALA A 323 0.60 39.05 -10.43
C ALA A 323 1.44 40.16 -9.78
#